data_AF-A0A843RLA4-F1
#
_entry.id   AF-A0A843RLA4-F1
#
_cell.length_a   1.000
_cell.length_b   1.000
_cell.length_c   1.000
_cell.angle_alpha   90.00
_cell.angle_beta   90.00
_cell.angle_gamma   90.00
#
_symmetry.space_group_name_H-M   'P 1'
#
loop_
_entity.id
_entity.type
_entity.pdbx_description
1 polymer ?
#
loop_
_entity_poly.entity_id
_entity_poly.type
_entity_poly.pdbx_seq_one_letter_code
_entity_poly.pdbx_strand_id
1 'polypeptide(L)'
;MGAWLGREHRRRQTIRELSAMSDEMLADVGIARADIPAVAAALFDEPPAAMPASAPVESGVDVPVTAQVLSFIQVRRSLQQSAQQNAERPAA
;
A
#
# COMPACT_ATOMS: atom_id res chain seq x y z
N MET A 1 -20.08 7.36 17.48
CA MET A 1 -18.79 6.86 18.00
C MET A 1 -18.88 5.38 18.41
N GLY A 2 -19.22 4.46 17.51
CA GLY A 2 -19.43 3.03 17.88
C GLY A 2 -18.68 2.02 16.99
N ALA A 3 -18.32 2.41 15.76
CA ALA A 3 -17.69 1.51 14.80
C ALA A 3 -16.31 1.02 15.22
N TRP A 4 -15.53 1.83 15.96
CA TRP A 4 -14.21 1.44 16.47
C TRP A 4 -14.30 0.37 17.57
N LEU A 5 -15.25 0.53 18.50
CA LEU A 5 -15.50 -0.45 19.58
C LEU A 5 -15.96 -1.81 19.02
N GLY A 6 -16.82 -1.79 18.01
CA GLY A 6 -17.26 -3.02 17.33
C GLY A 6 -16.12 -3.75 16.61
N ARG A 7 -15.20 -3.00 15.97
CA ARG A 7 -14.00 -3.57 15.32
C ARG A 7 -13.04 -4.20 16.32
N GLU A 8 -12.73 -3.52 17.42
CA GLU A 8 -11.83 -4.06 18.44
C GLU A 8 -12.41 -5.32 19.11
N HIS A 9 -13.72 -5.35 19.36
CA HIS A 9 -14.38 -6.55 19.88
C HIS A 9 -14.27 -7.74 18.91
N ARG A 10 -14.50 -7.49 17.61
CA ARG A 10 -14.42 -8.52 16.57
C ARG A 10 -12.98 -9.02 16.38
N ARG A 11 -11.98 -8.13 16.45
CA ARG A 11 -10.56 -8.49 16.44
C ARG A 11 -10.21 -9.46 17.57
N ARG A 12 -10.63 -9.14 18.80
CA ARG A 12 -10.36 -9.99 19.98
C ARG A 12 -11.04 -11.35 19.88
N GLN A 13 -12.25 -11.38 19.32
CA GLN A 13 -12.96 -12.64 19.07
C GLN A 13 -12.20 -13.52 18.07
N THR A 14 -11.77 -12.96 16.93
CA THR A 14 -11.00 -13.69 15.92
C THR A 14 -9.69 -14.23 16.47
N ILE A 15 -8.96 -13.45 17.28
CA ILE A 15 -7.73 -13.94 17.94
C ILE A 15 -8.03 -15.15 18.82
N ARG A 16 -9.12 -15.11 19.61
CA ARG A 16 -9.51 -16.23 20.48
C ARG A 16 -9.90 -17.47 19.69
N GLU A 17 -10.67 -17.31 18.62
CA GLU A 17 -11.11 -18.41 17.76
C GLU A 17 -9.92 -19.08 17.06
N LEU A 18 -9.03 -18.30 16.45
CA LEU A 18 -7.80 -18.82 15.83
C LEU A 18 -6.86 -19.44 16.87
N SER A 19 -6.77 -18.86 18.06
CA SER A 19 -5.98 -19.42 19.17
C SER A 19 -6.63 -20.62 19.84
N ALA A 20 -7.87 -20.99 19.49
CA ALA A 20 -8.50 -22.21 19.95
C ALA A 20 -8.32 -23.35 18.93
N MET A 21 -7.99 -23.04 17.68
CA MET A 21 -7.71 -24.03 16.64
C MET A 21 -6.39 -24.77 16.91
N SER A 22 -6.31 -26.01 16.45
CA SER A 22 -5.10 -26.84 16.48
C SER A 22 -4.03 -26.27 15.54
N ASP A 23 -2.75 -26.48 15.86
CA ASP A 23 -1.65 -26.06 14.97
C ASP A 23 -1.71 -26.73 13.59
N GLU A 24 -2.24 -27.95 13.48
CA GLU A 24 -2.46 -28.62 12.18
C GLU A 24 -3.48 -27.89 11.31
N MET A 25 -4.60 -27.44 11.91
CA MET A 25 -5.64 -26.67 11.21
C MET A 25 -5.12 -25.30 10.79
N LEU A 26 -4.31 -24.66 11.64
CA LEU A 26 -3.66 -23.40 11.30
C LEU A 26 -2.65 -23.58 10.16
N ALA A 27 -1.87 -24.66 10.20
CA ALA A 27 -0.89 -24.99 9.17
C ALA A 27 -1.53 -25.33 7.82
N ASP A 28 -2.69 -26.00 7.79
CA ASP A 28 -3.45 -26.29 6.57
C ASP A 28 -3.85 -25.01 5.81
N VAL A 29 -4.20 -23.96 6.55
CA VAL A 29 -4.53 -22.63 6.00
C VAL A 29 -3.28 -21.76 5.80
N GLY A 30 -2.10 -22.24 6.22
CA GLY A 30 -0.83 -21.52 6.09
C GLY A 30 -0.64 -20.38 7.10
N ILE A 31 -1.31 -20.44 8.26
CA ILE A 31 -1.20 -19.44 9.33
C ILE A 31 -0.33 -20.00 10.46
N ALA A 32 0.72 -19.29 10.87
CA ALA A 32 1.45 -19.65 12.08
C ALA A 32 0.80 -19.04 13.33
N ARG A 33 0.96 -19.68 14.49
CA ARG A 33 0.44 -19.18 15.78
C ARG A 33 0.88 -17.75 16.09
N ALA A 34 2.11 -17.42 15.70
CA ALA A 34 2.70 -16.09 15.89
C ALA A 34 2.06 -15.02 14.99
N ASP A 35 1.48 -15.41 13.85
CA ASP A 35 0.87 -14.51 12.88
C ASP A 35 -0.60 -14.21 13.16
N ILE A 36 -1.27 -15.00 14.01
CA ILE A 36 -2.67 -14.79 14.44
C ILE A 36 -2.99 -13.33 14.79
N PRO A 37 -2.22 -12.63 15.66
CA PRO A 37 -2.50 -11.25 15.99
C PRO A 37 -2.34 -10.30 14.80
N ALA A 38 -1.40 -10.56 13.89
CA ALA A 38 -1.19 -9.76 12.69
C ALA A 38 -2.31 -9.95 11.66
N VAL A 39 -2.75 -11.20 11.44
CA VAL A 39 -3.87 -11.54 10.56
C VAL A 39 -5.17 -10.95 11.09
N ALA A 40 -5.44 -11.08 12.40
CA ALA A 40 -6.62 -10.48 13.01
C ALA A 40 -6.60 -8.95 12.92
N ALA A 41 -5.44 -8.31 13.01
CA ALA A 41 -5.33 -6.87 12.77
C ALA A 41 -5.67 -6.54 11.31
N ALA A 42 -5.03 -7.18 10.33
CA ALA A 42 -5.24 -6.90 8.90
C ALA A 42 -6.68 -7.11 8.40
N LEU A 43 -7.47 -7.96 9.05
CA LEU A 43 -8.89 -8.20 8.71
C LEU A 43 -9.83 -7.06 9.12
N PHE A 44 -9.47 -6.29 10.16
CA PHE A 44 -10.36 -5.29 10.76
C PHE A 44 -9.77 -3.89 10.80
N ASP A 45 -8.45 -3.76 10.69
CA ASP A 45 -7.78 -2.54 10.29
C ASP A 45 -7.85 -2.46 8.76
N GLU A 46 -8.51 -1.43 8.24
CA GLU A 46 -8.32 -1.06 6.84
C GLU A 46 -6.87 -0.63 6.73
N PRO A 47 -6.01 -1.29 5.93
CA PRO A 47 -4.67 -0.81 5.76
C PRO A 47 -4.74 0.59 5.14
N PRO A 48 -4.07 1.62 5.70
CA PRO A 48 -3.63 2.69 4.83
C PRO A 48 -2.80 2.00 3.75
N ALA A 49 -3.22 2.10 2.50
CA ALA A 49 -2.48 1.59 1.35
C ALA A 49 -1.05 2.17 1.37
N ALA A 50 -0.12 1.46 2.00
CA ALA A 50 1.27 1.85 2.12
C ALA A 50 2.14 0.64 2.45
N MET A 51 2.14 -0.36 1.58
CA MET A 51 3.38 -0.91 0.99
C MET A 51 3.07 -1.37 -0.44
N PRO A 52 3.69 -0.71 -1.44
CA PRO A 52 4.57 -1.45 -2.31
C PRO A 52 5.95 -0.79 -2.31
N ALA A 53 6.82 -1.25 -1.42
CA ALA A 53 8.26 -1.09 -1.53
C ALA A 53 8.86 -2.43 -1.05
N SER A 54 9.25 -3.38 -1.89
CA SER A 54 9.57 -3.33 -3.30
C SER A 54 9.43 -4.73 -3.89
N ALA A 55 8.72 -4.86 -5.00
CA ALA A 55 9.04 -5.77 -6.10
C ALA A 55 8.15 -5.36 -7.28
N PRO A 56 8.71 -4.95 -8.43
CA PRO A 56 7.94 -4.99 -9.65
C PRO A 56 7.72 -6.48 -9.96
N VAL A 57 6.51 -6.97 -9.70
CA VAL A 57 6.03 -8.16 -10.40
C VAL A 57 5.92 -7.76 -11.86
N GLU A 58 6.91 -8.16 -12.64
CA GLU A 58 6.85 -8.17 -14.09
C GLU A 58 5.72 -9.14 -14.49
N SER A 59 4.52 -8.59 -14.62
CA SER A 59 3.38 -9.27 -15.22
C SER A 59 2.80 -8.37 -16.31
N GLY A 60 3.44 -8.46 -17.49
CA GLY A 60 2.69 -8.62 -18.73
C GLY A 60 1.90 -7.44 -19.29
N VAL A 61 2.46 -6.22 -19.30
CA VAL A 61 2.05 -5.22 -20.29
C VAL A 61 3.30 -4.62 -20.93
N ASP A 62 3.50 -4.97 -22.20
CA ASP A 62 4.46 -4.37 -23.11
C ASP A 62 4.12 -2.88 -23.31
N VAL A 63 4.64 -2.02 -22.45
CA VAL A 63 4.74 -0.58 -22.73
C VAL A 63 6.22 -0.28 -22.85
N PRO A 64 6.73 0.10 -24.03
CA PRO A 64 8.16 0.25 -24.24
C PRO A 64 8.71 1.35 -23.33
N VAL A 65 9.75 1.01 -22.57
CA VAL A 65 10.46 1.83 -21.57
C VAL A 65 10.79 3.25 -22.06
N THR A 66 10.91 3.44 -23.38
CA THR A 66 11.04 4.75 -24.04
C THR A 66 9.91 5.73 -23.71
N ALA A 67 8.67 5.27 -23.54
CA ALA A 67 7.53 6.13 -23.21
C ALA A 67 7.63 6.74 -21.80
N GLN A 68 8.16 5.99 -20.82
CA GLN A 68 8.31 6.46 -19.44
C GLN A 68 9.43 7.51 -19.32
N VAL A 69 10.55 7.30 -20.01
CA VAL A 69 11.68 8.24 -19.99
C VAL A 69 11.31 9.58 -20.64
N LEU A 70 10.58 9.56 -21.77
CA LEU A 70 10.14 10.78 -22.44
C LEU A 70 9.15 11.59 -21.58
N SER A 71 8.26 10.91 -20.86
CA SER A 71 7.34 11.55 -19.92
C SER A 71 8.08 12.30 -18.81
N PHE A 72 9.13 11.69 -18.24
CA PHE A 72 9.93 12.33 -17.20
C PHE A 72 10.71 13.56 -17.71
N ILE A 73 11.23 13.49 -18.93
CA ILE A 73 11.94 14.62 -19.57
C ILE A 73 10.96 15.78 -19.85
N GLN A 74 9.73 15.49 -20.28
CA GLN A 74 8.73 16.50 -20.57
C GLN A 74 8.24 17.23 -19.30
N VAL A 75 8.07 16.50 -18.18
CA VAL A 75 7.72 17.10 -16.88
C VAL A 75 8.83 18.05 -16.39
N ARG A 76 10.10 17.64 -16.45
CA ARG A 76 11.22 18.51 -16.03
C ARG A 76 11.35 19.76 -16.88
N ARG A 77 11.13 19.66 -18.20
CA ARG A 77 11.19 20.81 -19.12
C ARG A 77 10.09 21.84 -18.83
N SER A 78 8.87 21.39 -18.55
CA SER A 78 7.74 22.26 -18.21
C SER A 78 8.01 23.11 -16.96
N LEU A 79 8.62 22.50 -15.93
CA LEU A 79 9.01 23.18 -14.70
C LEU A 79 10.12 24.23 -14.93
N GLN A 80 11.07 23.96 -15.82
CA GLN A 80 12.11 24.95 -16.17
C GLN A 80 11.54 26.13 -16.98
N GLN A 81 10.63 25.88 -17.91
CA GLN A 81 10.04 26.97 -18.72
C GLN A 81 9.14 27.89 -17.89
N SER A 82 8.45 27.37 -16.87
CA SER A 82 7.65 28.18 -15.95
C SER A 82 8.54 29.02 -15.02
N ALA A 83 9.69 28.48 -14.58
CA ALA A 83 10.68 29.25 -13.84
C ALA A 83 11.33 30.35 -14.68
N GLN A 84 11.68 30.07 -15.95
CA GLN A 84 12.28 31.04 -16.87
C GLN A 84 11.31 32.18 -17.21
N GLN A 85 10.03 31.87 -17.52
CA GLN A 85 9.02 32.89 -17.81
C GLN A 85 8.77 33.85 -16.65
N ASN A 86 8.98 33.41 -15.41
CA ASN A 86 8.88 34.28 -14.24
C ASN A 86 10.10 35.22 -14.10
N ALA A 87 11.27 34.80 -14.60
CA ALA A 87 12.49 35.60 -14.59
C ALA A 87 12.52 36.68 -15.69
N GLU A 88 11.77 36.48 -16.78
CA GLU A 88 11.74 37.39 -17.94
C GLU A 88 10.64 38.46 -17.88
N ARG A 89 9.89 38.58 -16.77
CA ARG A 89 9.02 39.76 -16.56
C ARG A 89 9.90 40.99 -16.34
N PRO A 90 9.93 41.98 -17.26
CA PRO A 90 10.56 43.26 -16.95
C PRO A 90 9.71 43.96 -15.90
N ALA A 91 10.37 44.41 -14.82
CA ALA A 91 9.76 45.34 -13.87
C ALA A 91 9.43 46.63 -14.64
N ALA A 92 8.13 46.89 -14.83
CA ALA A 92 7.61 48.16 -15.31
C ALA A 92 7.58 49.17 -14.16
#